data_AF-A0A1U7JIE4-F1
#
_entry.id   AF-A0A1U7JIE4-F1
#
_cell.length_a   1.000
_cell.length_b   1.000
_cell.length_c   1.000
_cell.angle_alpha   90.00
_cell.angle_beta   90.00
_cell.angle_gamma   90.00
#
_symmetry.space_group_name_H-M   'P 1'
#
loop_
_entity.id
_entity.type
_entity.pdbx_description
1 polymer ?
#
loop_
_entity_poly.entity_id
_entity_poly.type
_entity_poly.pdbx_seq_one_letter_code
_entity_poly.pdbx_strand_id
1 'polypeptide(L)'
;MATCMYLTHPNVDIDPAVPVTNWDLSDVGIARLRKGLRQPWLVSVDHVITSTEKKALETGRLIANHLGIDSWAVEGLHENDRSSTGYLPPEEFEKVADEFFERPAVSIRGWERALDAQSRVVAAVKKALAELPDTASVLFAGHGGVGSLLRCHLMDAGITRNFDQPAGGGCYFFFDPEDLEKKSATSESTAWRRIEQLTDKVVKA
;
A
#
# COMPACT_ATOMS: atom_id res chain seq x y z
N MET A 1 -15.47 -15.92 -2.57
CA MET A 1 -15.37 -14.55 -3.08
C MET A 1 -13.92 -14.16 -2.96
N ALA A 2 -13.32 -13.64 -4.05
CA ALA A 2 -11.96 -13.13 -3.99
C ALA A 2 -11.94 -11.88 -3.11
N THR A 3 -10.99 -11.82 -2.18
CA THR A 3 -10.74 -10.62 -1.38
C THR A 3 -9.34 -10.13 -1.68
N CYS A 4 -9.20 -8.83 -1.91
CA CYS A 4 -7.89 -8.21 -2.05
C CYS A 4 -7.47 -7.53 -0.74
N MET A 5 -6.16 -7.48 -0.55
CA MET A 5 -5.51 -6.80 0.57
C MET A 5 -4.50 -5.82 0.02
N TYR A 6 -4.47 -4.61 0.54
CA TYR A 6 -3.36 -3.69 0.30
C TYR A 6 -2.59 -3.52 1.60
N LEU A 7 -1.28 -3.72 1.59
CA LEU A 7 -0.39 -3.62 2.72
C LEU A 7 0.75 -2.67 2.40
N THR A 8 0.99 -1.70 3.26
CA THR A 8 2.18 -0.84 3.17
C THR A 8 3.39 -1.54 3.78
N HIS A 9 4.57 -1.32 3.22
CA HIS A 9 5.81 -1.76 3.85
C HIS A 9 5.89 -1.22 5.30
N PRO A 10 6.44 -1.98 6.25
CA PRO A 10 6.65 -1.51 7.62
C PRO A 10 7.89 -0.60 7.69
N ASN A 11 8.32 -0.27 8.91
CA ASN A 11 9.45 0.62 9.15
C ASN A 11 10.71 0.19 8.38
N VAL A 12 11.47 1.18 7.92
CA VAL A 12 12.71 1.03 7.15
C VAL A 12 13.89 1.65 7.89
N ASP A 13 15.10 1.20 7.56
CA ASP A 13 16.32 1.86 7.99
C ASP A 13 16.62 3.04 7.05
N ILE A 14 16.52 4.25 7.60
CA ILE A 14 16.76 5.48 6.84
C ILE A 14 18.27 5.69 6.75
N ASP A 15 18.81 5.54 5.54
CA ASP A 15 20.19 5.88 5.22
C ASP A 15 20.23 6.97 4.13
N PRO A 16 20.66 8.20 4.45
CA PRO A 16 20.78 9.29 3.46
C PRO A 16 21.74 8.99 2.31
N ALA A 17 22.66 8.03 2.44
CA ALA A 17 23.58 7.62 1.39
C ALA A 17 22.99 6.59 0.42
N VAL A 18 21.86 5.97 0.77
CA VAL A 18 21.17 4.97 -0.04
C VAL A 18 19.94 5.59 -0.69
N PRO A 19 19.69 5.37 -2.00
CA PRO A 19 18.44 5.80 -2.63
C PRO A 19 17.21 5.27 -1.86
N VAL A 20 16.19 6.10 -1.68
CA VAL A 20 14.97 5.77 -0.90
C VAL A 20 14.27 4.49 -1.36
N THR A 21 14.37 4.16 -2.65
CA THR A 21 13.82 2.94 -3.26
C THR A 21 14.55 1.67 -2.83
N ASN A 22 15.77 1.81 -2.29
CA ASN A 22 16.69 0.74 -1.91
C ASN A 22 16.90 0.61 -0.39
N TRP A 23 16.13 1.34 0.43
CA TRP A 23 16.15 1.16 1.89
C TRP A 23 15.62 -0.21 2.30
N ASP A 24 16.31 -0.82 3.26
CA ASP A 24 15.95 -2.10 3.89
C ASP A 24 14.82 -1.91 4.92
N LEU A 25 14.08 -2.99 5.20
CA LEU A 25 13.23 -3.03 6.38
C LEU A 25 14.09 -2.97 7.65
N SER A 26 13.71 -2.13 8.61
CA SER A 26 14.40 -2.05 9.90
C SER A 26 14.07 -3.23 10.80
N ASP A 27 14.87 -3.44 11.85
CA ASP A 27 14.59 -4.44 12.88
C ASP A 27 13.19 -4.28 13.49
N VAL A 28 12.74 -3.04 13.70
CA VAL A 28 11.39 -2.73 14.18
C VAL A 28 10.35 -3.15 13.14
N GLY A 29 10.58 -2.84 11.86
CA GLY A 29 9.67 -3.21 10.78
C GLY A 29 9.54 -4.72 10.63
N ILE A 30 10.66 -5.44 10.66
CA ILE A 30 10.71 -6.90 10.62
C ILE A 30 10.01 -7.49 11.84
N ALA A 31 10.24 -6.95 13.05
CA ALA A 31 9.57 -7.43 14.26
C ALA A 31 8.05 -7.25 14.21
N ARG A 32 7.56 -6.10 13.71
CA ARG A 32 6.13 -5.84 13.50
C ARG A 32 5.55 -6.79 12.47
N LEU A 33 6.23 -6.98 11.33
CA LEU A 33 5.79 -7.92 10.30
C LEU A 33 5.69 -9.34 10.83
N ARG A 34 6.72 -9.84 11.53
CA ARG A 34 6.69 -11.17 12.16
C ARG A 34 5.54 -11.36 13.14
N LYS A 35 5.13 -10.30 13.86
CA LYS A 35 3.92 -10.34 14.70
C LYS A 35 2.66 -10.41 13.86
N GLY A 36 2.59 -9.66 12.77
CA GLY A 36 1.47 -9.63 11.83
C GLY A 36 1.26 -10.94 11.09
N LEU A 37 2.33 -11.65 10.72
CA LEU A 37 2.25 -12.97 10.08
C LEU A 37 1.46 -13.99 10.91
N ARG A 38 1.41 -13.82 12.24
CA ARG A 38 0.67 -14.72 13.15
C ARG A 38 -0.77 -14.28 13.41
N GLN A 39 -1.25 -13.23 12.73
CA GLN A 39 -2.58 -12.68 12.96
C GLN A 39 -3.64 -13.29 12.03
N PRO A 40 -4.92 -13.33 12.44
CA PRO A 40 -6.00 -13.90 11.63
C PRO A 40 -6.30 -13.15 10.33
N TRP A 41 -5.78 -11.93 10.13
CA TRP A 41 -6.04 -11.17 8.92
C TRP A 41 -5.35 -11.75 7.69
N LEU A 42 -4.25 -12.48 7.87
CA LEU A 42 -3.44 -13.04 6.78
C LEU A 42 -3.95 -14.43 6.34
N VAL A 43 -5.23 -14.71 6.51
CA VAL A 43 -5.82 -16.00 6.11
C VAL A 43 -6.28 -15.95 4.66
N SER A 44 -6.06 -17.05 3.94
CA SER A 44 -6.56 -17.26 2.58
C SER A 44 -6.01 -16.27 1.55
N VAL A 45 -4.70 -16.02 1.54
CA VAL A 45 -4.02 -15.31 0.44
C VAL A 45 -3.41 -16.35 -0.50
N ASP A 46 -3.73 -16.24 -1.79
CA ASP A 46 -3.25 -17.14 -2.84
C ASP A 46 -1.99 -16.59 -3.53
N HIS A 47 -1.89 -15.26 -3.65
CA HIS A 47 -0.78 -14.58 -4.33
C HIS A 47 -0.34 -13.31 -3.60
N VAL A 48 0.97 -13.05 -3.63
CA VAL A 48 1.55 -11.78 -3.15
C VAL A 48 2.16 -11.01 -4.31
N ILE A 49 1.63 -9.83 -4.57
CA ILE A 49 2.11 -8.93 -5.62
C ILE A 49 2.74 -7.72 -4.96
N THR A 50 3.88 -7.27 -5.47
CA THR A 50 4.68 -6.24 -4.80
C THR A 50 5.01 -5.09 -5.73
N SER A 51 5.24 -3.90 -5.14
CA SER A 51 6.04 -2.87 -5.78
C SER A 51 7.46 -3.36 -6.04
N THR A 52 8.12 -2.80 -7.05
CA THR A 52 9.51 -3.09 -7.41
C THR A 52 10.54 -2.50 -6.45
N GLU A 53 10.12 -1.69 -5.46
CA GLU A 53 11.00 -1.12 -4.45
C GLU A 53 11.42 -2.13 -3.37
N LYS A 54 12.68 -2.08 -2.93
CA LYS A 54 13.32 -3.09 -2.08
C LYS A 54 12.51 -3.42 -0.82
N LYS A 55 12.08 -2.41 -0.08
CA LYS A 55 11.23 -2.55 1.13
C LYS A 55 9.90 -3.27 0.88
N ALA A 56 9.27 -3.07 -0.28
CA ALA A 56 8.05 -3.77 -0.66
C ALA A 56 8.34 -5.22 -1.09
N LEU A 57 9.41 -5.43 -1.84
CA LEU A 57 9.90 -6.77 -2.21
C LEU A 57 10.21 -7.62 -0.97
N GLU A 58 10.91 -7.05 0.01
CA GLU A 58 11.24 -7.71 1.28
C GLU A 58 9.98 -8.03 2.10
N THR A 59 9.05 -7.08 2.18
CA THR A 59 7.76 -7.29 2.85
C THR A 59 7.00 -8.46 2.21
N GLY A 60 6.86 -8.43 0.88
CA GLY A 60 6.15 -9.48 0.15
C GLY A 60 6.83 -10.84 0.23
N ARG A 61 8.16 -10.89 0.12
CA ARG A 61 8.93 -12.15 0.29
C ARG A 61 8.74 -12.76 1.67
N LEU A 62 8.80 -11.96 2.73
CA LEU A 62 8.61 -12.47 4.09
C LEU A 62 7.21 -13.05 4.30
N ILE A 63 6.18 -12.43 3.70
CA ILE A 63 4.80 -12.93 3.72
C ILE A 63 4.65 -14.20 2.89
N ALA A 64 5.12 -14.19 1.65
CA ALA A 64 5.01 -15.31 0.73
C ALA A 64 5.73 -16.55 1.27
N ASN A 65 6.94 -16.38 1.81
CA ASN A 65 7.68 -17.45 2.48
C ASN A 65 6.94 -18.01 3.70
N HIS A 66 6.24 -17.16 4.47
CA HIS A 66 5.45 -17.60 5.61
C HIS A 66 4.24 -18.44 5.20
N LEU A 67 3.60 -18.07 4.09
CA LEU A 67 2.42 -18.73 3.56
C LEU A 67 2.74 -19.92 2.65
N GLY A 68 3.98 -20.06 2.20
CA GLY A 68 4.38 -21.10 1.25
C GLY A 68 3.84 -20.87 -0.16
N ILE A 69 3.68 -19.60 -0.57
CA ILE A 69 3.14 -19.19 -1.88
C ILE A 69 4.16 -18.35 -2.66
N ASP A 70 3.85 -18.09 -3.93
CA ASP A 70 4.69 -17.25 -4.78
C ASP A 70 4.50 -15.76 -4.51
N SER A 71 5.57 -15.00 -4.76
CA SER A 71 5.51 -13.54 -4.86
C SER A 71 6.25 -13.03 -6.08
N TRP A 72 5.71 -11.98 -6.70
CA TRP A 72 6.36 -11.27 -7.79
C TRP A 72 6.12 -9.77 -7.72
N ALA A 73 6.92 -9.02 -8.47
CA ALA A 73 6.82 -7.58 -8.53
C ALA A 73 6.17 -7.14 -9.84
N VAL A 74 5.42 -6.04 -9.77
CA VAL A 74 4.83 -5.41 -10.96
C VAL A 74 5.12 -3.92 -10.96
N GLU A 75 5.30 -3.37 -12.15
CA GLU A 75 5.43 -1.94 -12.33
C GLU A 75 4.11 -1.21 -12.04
N GLY A 76 4.21 0.07 -11.70
CA GLY A 76 3.07 0.93 -11.41
C GLY A 76 2.56 0.90 -9.96
N LEU A 77 3.12 0.05 -9.10
CA LEU A 77 2.86 0.06 -7.64
C LEU A 77 3.91 0.84 -6.82
N HIS A 78 4.86 1.52 -7.46
CA HIS A 78 5.81 2.41 -6.77
C HIS A 78 5.09 3.59 -6.09
N GLU A 79 5.73 4.15 -5.06
CA GLU A 79 5.21 5.33 -4.35
C GLU A 79 5.06 6.53 -5.31
N ASN A 80 4.35 7.59 -4.89
CA ASN A 80 4.28 8.81 -5.68
C ASN A 80 5.69 9.36 -5.96
N ASP A 81 6.00 9.64 -7.24
CA ASP A 81 7.34 10.12 -7.59
C ASP A 81 7.56 11.54 -7.06
N ARG A 82 8.59 11.67 -6.23
CA ARG A 82 9.02 12.89 -5.56
C ARG A 82 10.53 13.14 -5.71
N SER A 83 11.15 12.49 -6.69
CA SER A 83 12.60 12.54 -6.93
C SER A 83 13.10 13.96 -7.24
N SER A 84 12.25 14.83 -7.80
CA SER A 84 12.55 16.21 -8.19
C SER A 84 13.01 17.13 -7.03
N THR A 85 12.66 16.81 -5.79
CA THR A 85 13.03 17.63 -4.62
C THR A 85 14.22 17.09 -3.83
N GLY A 86 14.64 15.85 -4.05
CA GLY A 86 15.59 15.18 -3.16
C GLY A 86 15.06 15.07 -1.73
N TYR A 87 15.94 15.17 -0.73
CA TYR A 87 15.57 15.17 0.68
C TYR A 87 14.90 16.49 1.07
N LEU A 88 13.73 16.40 1.71
CA LEU A 88 13.08 17.51 2.39
C LEU A 88 13.11 17.27 3.91
N PRO A 89 13.38 18.31 4.73
CA PRO A 89 13.18 18.22 6.17
C PRO A 89 11.74 17.79 6.52
N PRO A 90 11.51 17.05 7.62
CA PRO A 90 10.20 16.48 7.92
C PRO A 90 9.03 17.47 7.90
N GLU A 91 9.16 18.63 8.53
CA GLU A 91 8.09 19.64 8.54
C GLU A 91 7.77 20.18 7.14
N GLU A 92 8.79 20.33 6.29
CA GLU A 92 8.59 20.78 4.92
C GLU A 92 7.99 19.66 4.05
N PHE A 93 8.44 18.43 4.25
CA PHE A 93 7.86 17.26 3.60
C PHE A 93 6.36 17.16 3.88
N GLU A 94 5.94 17.33 5.13
CA GLU A 94 4.52 17.27 5.51
C GLU A 94 3.68 18.33 4.80
N LYS A 95 4.17 19.57 4.70
CA LYS A 95 3.47 20.66 3.97
C LYS A 95 3.32 20.34 2.48
N VAL A 96 4.38 19.82 1.85
CA VAL A 96 4.35 19.46 0.42
C VAL A 96 3.43 18.27 0.18
N ALA A 97 3.39 17.31 1.11
CA ALA A 97 2.46 16.19 1.07
C ALA A 97 1.00 16.65 1.20
N ASP A 98 0.70 17.58 2.11
CA ASP A 98 -0.64 18.19 2.21
C ASP A 98 -1.04 18.86 0.89
N GLU A 99 -0.18 19.70 0.30
CA GLU A 99 -0.44 20.33 -0.99
C GLU A 99 -0.67 19.33 -2.13
N PHE A 100 0.07 18.22 -2.15
CA PHE A 100 -0.07 17.15 -3.14
C PHE A 100 -1.48 16.52 -3.10
N PHE A 101 -2.02 16.28 -1.90
CA PHE A 101 -3.37 15.73 -1.75
C PHE A 101 -4.46 16.80 -1.96
N GLU A 102 -4.25 18.05 -1.55
CA GLU A 102 -5.21 19.15 -1.70
C GLU A 102 -5.38 19.60 -3.16
N ARG A 103 -4.32 19.47 -3.97
CA ARG A 103 -4.29 19.97 -5.36
C ARG A 103 -3.94 18.85 -6.34
N PRO A 104 -4.80 17.82 -6.48
CA PRO A 104 -4.42 16.55 -7.10
C PRO A 104 -4.09 16.63 -8.60
N ALA A 105 -4.56 17.69 -9.29
CA ALA A 105 -4.27 17.95 -10.69
C ALA A 105 -3.00 18.80 -10.93
N VAL A 106 -2.30 19.20 -9.86
CA VAL A 106 -1.13 20.08 -9.92
C VAL A 106 0.11 19.28 -9.52
N SER A 107 1.20 19.48 -10.28
CA SER A 107 2.52 18.99 -9.87
C SER A 107 3.11 19.96 -8.85
N ILE A 108 3.15 19.54 -7.58
CA ILE A 108 3.73 20.35 -6.50
C ILE A 108 5.23 20.10 -6.50
N ARG A 109 6.02 21.17 -6.72
CA ARG A 109 7.49 21.12 -6.76
C ARG A 109 8.08 20.07 -7.72
N GLY A 110 7.35 19.76 -8.81
CA GLY A 110 7.79 18.76 -9.78
C GLY A 110 7.53 17.32 -9.37
N TRP A 111 6.78 17.06 -8.30
CA TRP A 111 6.30 15.71 -7.96
C TRP A 111 5.30 15.23 -9.01
N GLU A 112 5.13 13.91 -9.11
CA GLU A 112 3.99 13.31 -9.82
C GLU A 112 2.69 13.94 -9.33
N ARG A 113 1.71 14.13 -10.23
CA ARG A 113 0.40 14.63 -9.82
C ARG A 113 -0.36 13.51 -9.11
N ALA A 114 -1.09 13.83 -8.05
CA ALA A 114 -1.85 12.80 -7.33
C ALA A 114 -2.87 12.09 -8.21
N LEU A 115 -3.47 12.78 -9.20
CA LEU A 115 -4.34 12.13 -10.20
C LEU A 115 -3.61 11.10 -11.07
N ASP A 116 -2.37 11.38 -11.44
CA ASP A 116 -1.57 10.46 -12.27
C ASP A 116 -1.16 9.25 -11.44
N ALA A 117 -0.69 9.48 -10.21
CA ALA A 117 -0.34 8.43 -9.26
C ALA A 117 -1.55 7.51 -8.92
N GLN A 118 -2.74 8.09 -8.71
CA GLN A 118 -3.97 7.34 -8.48
C GLN A 118 -4.35 6.50 -9.71
N SER A 119 -4.36 7.12 -10.89
CA SER A 119 -4.69 6.43 -12.14
C SER A 119 -3.73 5.26 -12.40
N ARG A 120 -2.43 5.47 -12.14
CA ARG A 120 -1.37 4.48 -12.29
C ARG A 120 -1.55 3.30 -11.35
N VAL A 121 -1.71 3.53 -10.04
CA VAL A 121 -1.85 2.43 -9.06
C VAL A 121 -3.13 1.64 -9.31
N VAL A 122 -4.25 2.30 -9.64
CA VAL A 122 -5.52 1.64 -9.98
C VAL A 122 -5.35 0.76 -11.23
N ALA A 123 -4.72 1.29 -12.28
CA ALA A 123 -4.48 0.52 -13.51
C ALA A 123 -3.56 -0.68 -13.27
N ALA A 124 -2.52 -0.53 -12.46
CA ALA A 124 -1.59 -1.60 -12.12
C ALA A 124 -2.28 -2.73 -11.33
N VAL A 125 -3.11 -2.39 -10.32
CA VAL A 125 -3.90 -3.37 -9.57
C VAL A 125 -4.89 -4.09 -10.48
N LYS A 126 -5.66 -3.37 -11.30
CA LYS A 126 -6.60 -3.97 -12.27
C LYS A 126 -5.91 -4.94 -13.22
N LYS A 127 -4.78 -4.53 -13.79
CA LYS A 127 -4.00 -5.37 -14.71
C LYS A 127 -3.51 -6.64 -14.02
N ALA A 128 -2.95 -6.52 -12.81
CA ALA A 128 -2.44 -7.66 -12.06
C ALA A 128 -3.54 -8.67 -11.72
N LEU A 129 -4.75 -8.21 -11.38
CA LEU A 129 -5.90 -9.08 -11.10
C LEU A 129 -6.43 -9.76 -12.37
N ALA A 130 -6.40 -9.09 -13.52
CA ALA A 130 -6.87 -9.67 -14.79
C ALA A 130 -6.02 -10.87 -15.28
N GLU A 131 -4.81 -11.04 -14.74
CA GLU A 131 -3.94 -12.19 -15.04
C GLU A 131 -4.20 -13.39 -14.12
N LEU A 132 -5.12 -13.28 -13.16
CA LEU A 132 -5.42 -14.28 -12.14
C LEU A 132 -6.88 -14.76 -12.21
N PRO A 133 -7.21 -15.94 -11.65
CA PRO A 133 -8.61 -16.37 -11.53
C PRO A 133 -9.43 -15.40 -10.67
N ASP A 134 -10.70 -15.15 -11.03
CA ASP A 134 -11.63 -14.29 -10.28
C ASP A 134 -11.90 -14.74 -8.83
N THR A 135 -11.47 -15.95 -8.48
CA THR A 135 -11.58 -16.52 -7.12
C THR A 135 -10.34 -16.30 -6.26
N ALA A 136 -9.23 -15.82 -6.85
CA ALA A 136 -7.95 -15.67 -6.17
C ALA A 136 -7.95 -14.48 -5.21
N SER A 137 -7.51 -14.72 -3.98
CA SER A 137 -7.30 -13.67 -2.98
C SER A 137 -5.86 -13.17 -3.06
N VAL A 138 -5.68 -11.87 -3.22
CA VAL A 138 -4.38 -11.27 -3.56
C VAL A 138 -3.98 -10.24 -2.51
N LEU A 139 -2.73 -10.33 -2.06
CA LEU A 139 -2.12 -9.30 -1.23
C LEU A 139 -1.16 -8.45 -2.06
N PHE A 140 -1.41 -7.15 -2.10
CA PHE A 140 -0.55 -6.15 -2.69
C PHE A 140 0.35 -5.53 -1.60
N ALA A 141 1.66 -5.69 -1.69
CA ALA A 141 2.62 -5.00 -0.82
C ALA A 141 3.18 -3.75 -1.52
N GLY A 142 2.93 -2.58 -0.95
CA GLY A 142 3.26 -1.28 -1.54
C GLY A 142 3.52 -0.20 -0.50
N HIS A 143 2.94 0.98 -0.71
CA HIS A 143 3.33 2.22 -0.03
C HIS A 143 2.13 3.04 0.45
N GLY A 144 2.40 4.03 1.30
CA GLY A 144 1.35 4.82 1.96
C GLY A 144 0.60 5.72 1.01
N GLY A 145 1.32 6.58 0.28
CA GLY A 145 0.73 7.61 -0.55
C GLY A 145 -0.18 7.02 -1.62
N VAL A 146 0.36 6.13 -2.46
CA VAL A 146 -0.43 5.44 -3.49
C VAL A 146 -1.49 4.48 -2.92
N GLY A 147 -1.26 3.90 -1.74
CA GLY A 147 -2.28 3.10 -1.04
C GLY A 147 -3.49 3.93 -0.62
N SER A 148 -3.26 5.16 -0.15
CA SER A 148 -4.32 6.10 0.20
C SER A 148 -5.04 6.65 -1.02
N LEU A 149 -4.33 6.86 -2.13
CA LEU A 149 -4.95 7.21 -3.42
C LEU A 149 -5.84 6.08 -3.94
N LEU A 150 -5.38 4.82 -3.87
CA LEU A 150 -6.19 3.65 -4.19
C LEU A 150 -7.44 3.60 -3.31
N ARG A 151 -7.28 3.82 -2.00
CA ARG A 151 -8.40 3.86 -1.06
C ARG A 151 -9.42 4.94 -1.41
N CYS A 152 -9.00 6.15 -1.80
CA CYS A 152 -9.91 7.19 -2.28
C CYS A 152 -10.71 6.72 -3.51
N HIS A 153 -10.05 6.08 -4.48
CA HIS A 153 -10.69 5.58 -5.69
C HIS A 153 -11.77 4.53 -5.38
N LEU A 154 -11.45 3.57 -4.51
CA LEU A 154 -12.37 2.48 -4.13
C LEU A 154 -13.68 2.99 -3.50
N MET A 155 -13.66 4.18 -2.89
CA MET A 155 -14.81 4.78 -2.21
C MET A 155 -15.53 5.86 -3.03
N ASP A 156 -15.12 6.08 -4.29
CA ASP A 156 -15.49 7.25 -5.12
C ASP A 156 -15.32 8.60 -4.40
N ALA A 157 -14.35 8.67 -3.49
CA ALA A 157 -14.04 9.89 -2.77
C ALA A 157 -13.05 10.75 -3.56
N GLY A 158 -13.18 12.07 -3.43
CA GLY A 158 -12.13 12.99 -3.88
C GLY A 158 -10.80 12.64 -3.20
N ILE A 159 -9.69 12.81 -3.92
CA ILE A 159 -8.35 12.60 -3.36
C ILE A 159 -8.19 13.49 -2.12
N THR A 160 -7.83 12.88 -1.00
CA THR A 160 -7.64 13.58 0.27
C THR A 160 -6.69 12.81 1.17
N ARG A 161 -5.91 13.55 1.96
CA ARG A 161 -5.01 13.00 2.98
C ARG A 161 -5.73 12.48 4.21
N ASN A 162 -7.04 12.76 4.37
CA ASN A 162 -7.84 12.22 5.48
C ASN A 162 -7.91 10.69 5.50
N PHE A 163 -7.56 10.05 4.39
CA PHE A 163 -7.51 8.61 4.22
C PHE A 163 -6.07 8.06 4.22
N ASP A 164 -5.10 8.86 4.67
CA ASP A 164 -3.73 8.45 4.89
C ASP A 164 -3.64 7.37 5.98
N GLN A 165 -2.64 6.51 5.86
CA GLN A 165 -2.38 5.49 6.87
C GLN A 165 -1.80 6.11 8.15
N PRO A 166 -1.92 5.42 9.30
CA PRO A 166 -1.18 5.79 10.50
C PRO A 166 0.34 5.81 10.28
N ALA A 167 1.03 6.70 10.99
CA ALA A 167 2.48 6.82 10.94
C ALA A 167 3.20 5.49 11.26
N GLY A 168 4.32 5.26 10.56
CA GLY A 168 5.20 4.10 10.75
C GLY A 168 4.99 2.95 9.76
N GLY A 169 4.04 3.06 8.83
CA GLY A 169 3.78 2.02 7.82
C GLY A 169 3.32 0.70 8.44
N GLY A 170 3.35 -0.37 7.66
CA GLY A 170 2.88 -1.68 8.11
C GLY A 170 1.40 -1.65 8.45
N CYS A 171 0.61 -1.02 7.59
CA CYS A 171 -0.83 -0.95 7.71
C CYS A 171 -1.45 -1.62 6.50
N TYR A 172 -2.57 -2.31 6.71
CA TYR A 172 -3.31 -2.95 5.64
C TYR A 172 -4.79 -2.56 5.67
N PHE A 173 -5.45 -2.70 4.52
CA PHE A 173 -6.90 -2.74 4.43
C PHE A 173 -7.35 -3.83 3.45
N PHE A 174 -8.61 -4.23 3.57
CA PHE A 174 -9.27 -5.14 2.64
C PHE A 174 -10.10 -4.35 1.64
N PHE A 175 -10.25 -4.88 0.43
CA PHE A 175 -11.20 -4.37 -0.54
C PHE A 175 -11.72 -5.50 -1.44
N ASP A 176 -12.93 -5.30 -1.96
CA ASP A 176 -13.47 -6.17 -3.01
C ASP A 176 -12.88 -5.74 -4.36
N PRO A 177 -12.34 -6.68 -5.18
CA PRO A 177 -11.93 -6.37 -6.55
C PRO A 177 -12.97 -5.59 -7.36
N GLU A 178 -14.26 -5.83 -7.15
CA GLU A 178 -15.34 -5.15 -7.86
C GLU A 178 -15.40 -3.64 -7.55
N ASP A 179 -14.92 -3.21 -6.38
CA ASP A 179 -14.86 -1.79 -6.00
C ASP A 179 -13.87 -0.99 -6.86
N LEU A 180 -12.97 -1.64 -7.59
CA LEU A 180 -12.12 -0.97 -8.58
C LEU A 180 -12.92 -0.38 -9.75
N GLU A 181 -14.10 -0.95 -10.03
CA GLU A 181 -15.03 -0.46 -11.05
C GLU A 181 -16.25 0.23 -10.44
N LYS A 182 -16.87 -0.39 -9.43
CA LYS A 182 -18.11 0.11 -8.80
C LYS A 182 -17.85 1.29 -7.88
N LYS A 183 -16.63 1.38 -7.32
CA LYS A 183 -16.23 2.38 -6.33
C LYS A 183 -17.22 2.51 -5.16
N SER A 184 -17.68 1.37 -4.67
CA SER A 184 -18.74 1.28 -3.66
C SER A 184 -18.22 1.02 -2.25
N ALA A 185 -16.91 0.99 -2.06
CA ALA A 185 -16.32 0.74 -0.75
C ALA A 185 -16.67 1.87 0.23
N THR A 186 -16.81 1.53 1.52
CA THR A 186 -16.95 2.52 2.58
C THR A 186 -15.62 2.77 3.29
N SER A 187 -15.53 3.89 4.01
CA SER A 187 -14.37 4.20 4.85
C SER A 187 -14.14 3.13 5.92
N GLU A 188 -15.18 2.53 6.47
CA GLU A 188 -15.08 1.45 7.46
C GLU A 188 -14.57 0.15 6.82
N SER A 189 -15.08 -0.21 5.64
CA SER A 189 -14.69 -1.44 4.94
C SER A 189 -13.21 -1.45 4.55
N THR A 190 -12.67 -0.29 4.19
CA THR A 190 -11.27 -0.09 3.79
C THR A 190 -10.42 0.53 4.89
N ALA A 191 -10.86 0.54 6.15
CA ALA A 191 -10.11 1.19 7.22
C ALA A 191 -8.72 0.56 7.41
N TRP A 192 -7.68 1.40 7.50
CA TRP A 192 -6.31 0.96 7.78
C TRP A 192 -6.22 0.26 9.14
N ARG A 193 -5.55 -0.88 9.17
CA ARG A 193 -5.27 -1.68 10.36
C ARG A 193 -3.78 -1.95 10.45
N ARG A 194 -3.19 -1.81 11.63
CA ARG A 194 -1.77 -2.15 11.83
C ARG A 194 -1.57 -3.65 11.74
N ILE A 195 -0.51 -4.09 11.06
CA ILE A 195 -0.20 -5.52 10.87
C ILE A 195 -0.10 -6.29 12.19
N GLU A 196 0.43 -5.67 13.23
CA GLU A 196 0.67 -6.30 14.54
C GLU A 196 -0.53 -6.23 15.50
N GLN A 197 -1.59 -5.51 15.14
CA GLN A 197 -2.75 -5.33 16.02
C GLN A 197 -3.60 -6.62 16.02
N LEU A 198 -3.95 -7.09 17.22
CA LEU A 198 -4.89 -8.19 17.39
C LEU A 198 -6.22 -7.78 16.76
N THR A 199 -6.60 -8.45 15.68
CA THR A 199 -7.96 -8.41 15.17
C THR A 199 -8.78 -9.42 15.96
N ASP A 200 -9.78 -8.96 16.70
CA ASP A 200 -10.81 -9.85 17.23
C ASP A 200 -11.36 -10.69 16.08
N LYS A 201 -11.56 -11.99 16.33
CA LYS A 201 -11.95 -13.00 15.33
C LYS A 201 -12.92 -12.41 14.31
N VAL A 202 -12.54 -12.47 13.03
CA VAL A 202 -13.46 -12.18 11.91
C VAL A 202 -14.76 -12.95 12.17
N VAL A 203 -15.81 -12.22 12.50
CA VAL A 203 -17.16 -12.79 12.58
C VAL A 203 -17.50 -13.15 11.14
N LYS A 204 -17.38 -14.45 10.83
CA LYS A 204 -18.00 -15.01 9.64
C LYS A 204 -19.50 -14.75 9.77
N ALA A 205 -20.02 -13.87 8.91
CA ALA A 205 -21.43 -13.94 8.50
C ALA A 205 -21.55 -14.97 7.39
#